data_AF-A0A352D724-F1
#
_entry.id   AF-A0A352D724-F1
#
_cell.length_a   1.000
_cell.length_b   1.000
_cell.length_c   1.000
_cell.angle_alpha   90.00
_cell.angle_beta   90.00
_cell.angle_gamma   90.00
#
_symmetry.space_group_name_H-M   'P 1'
#
loop_
_entity.id
_entity.type
_entity.pdbx_description
1 polymer ?
#
loop_
_entity_poly.entity_id
_entity_poly.type
_entity_poly.pdbx_seq_one_letter_code
_entity_poly.pdbx_strand_id
1 'polypeptide(L)' 'LCMEMRGAESHHSPTTTSCMLGVFKEDARTRKEFLELIKTRPV' A
#
# COMPACT_ATOMS: atom_id res chain seq x y z
N LEU A 1 -15.04 0.61 4.49
CA LEU A 1 -16.21 1.42 4.87
C LEU A 1 -16.48 1.50 6.37
N CYS A 2 -15.99 0.62 7.26
CA CYS A 2 -16.21 0.80 8.70
C CYS A 2 -15.57 2.07 9.28
N MET A 3 -14.55 2.63 8.63
CA MET A 3 -13.99 3.96 8.93
C MET A 3 -14.68 5.09 8.18
N GLU A 4 -15.43 4.83 7.11
CA GLU A 4 -16.04 5.86 6.25
C GLU A 4 -17.53 6.04 6.53
N MET A 5 -18.26 4.96 6.81
CA MET A 5 -19.72 4.96 7.00
C MET A 5 -20.15 4.60 8.43
N ARG A 6 -19.18 4.31 9.30
CA ARG A 6 -19.35 4.00 10.73
C ARG A 6 -18.14 4.57 11.47
N GLY A 7 -18.22 4.70 12.79
CA GLY A 7 -17.06 5.09 13.60
C GLY A 7 -16.50 6.48 13.26
N ALA A 8 -15.22 6.58 12.88
CA ALA A 8 -14.50 7.85 12.71
C ALA A 8 -14.88 8.65 11.44
N GLU A 9 -15.67 8.09 10.53
CA GLU A 9 -16.20 8.75 9.32
C GLU A 9 -15.13 9.46 8.44
N SER A 10 -13.94 8.88 8.31
CA SER A 10 -12.83 9.38 7.48
C SER A 10 -13.01 9.01 6.00
N HIS A 11 -13.68 9.88 5.24
CA HIS A 11 -14.08 9.59 3.85
C HIS A 11 -12.95 9.54 2.81
N HIS A 12 -11.72 9.97 3.12
CA HIS A 12 -10.61 10.07 2.15
C HIS A 12 -9.31 9.49 2.71
N SER A 13 -9.41 8.36 3.43
CA SER A 13 -8.27 7.71 4.08
C SER A 13 -8.03 6.30 3.53
N PRO A 14 -7.49 6.16 2.30
CA PRO A 14 -7.17 4.86 1.74
C PRO A 14 -6.05 4.19 2.56
N THR A 15 -6.19 2.90 2.83
CA THR A 15 -5.17 2.11 3.55
C THR A 15 -4.51 1.13 2.59
N THR A 16 -3.18 1.19 2.48
CA THR A 16 -2.39 0.27 1.65
C THR A 16 -1.57 -0.66 2.53
N THR A 17 -1.69 -1.97 2.31
CA THR A 17 -0.89 -3.00 2.99
C THR A 17 -0.13 -3.83 1.97
N SER A 18 1.07 -4.28 2.32
CA SER A 18 1.88 -5.15 1.46
C SER A 18 2.60 -6.21 2.29
N CYS A 19 2.89 -7.36 1.68
CA CYS A 19 3.77 -8.38 2.25
C CYS A 19 4.79 -8.80 1.18
N MET A 20 6.07 -8.66 1.48
CA MET A 20 7.16 -8.99 0.55
C MET A 20 7.76 -10.35 0.90
N LEU A 21 7.97 -11.21 -0.09
CA LEU A 21 8.54 -12.54 0.03
C LEU A 21 9.69 -12.74 -0.98
N GLY A 22 10.57 -13.71 -0.73
CA GLY A 22 11.70 -14.04 -1.60
C GLY A 22 12.57 -12.82 -1.93
N VAL A 23 12.90 -12.65 -3.21
CA VAL A 23 13.76 -11.55 -3.70
C VAL A 23 13.22 -10.15 -3.36
N PHE A 24 11.90 -9.95 -3.28
CA PHE A 24 11.31 -8.67 -2.88
C PHE A 24 11.51 -8.37 -1.38
N LYS A 25 11.72 -9.40 -0.56
CA LYS A 25 12.07 -9.24 0.85
C LYS A 25 13.59 -9.06 1.02
N GLU A 26 14.37 -9.86 0.30
CA GLU A 26 15.82 -9.96 0.45
C GLU A 26 16.58 -8.80 -0.21
N ASP A 27 16.22 -8.39 -1.44
CA ASP A 27 16.87 -7.25 -2.13
C ASP A 27 16.05 -5.97 -1.97
N ALA A 28 16.66 -4.96 -1.35
CA ALA A 28 16.06 -3.64 -1.16
C ALA A 28 15.88 -2.88 -2.48
N ARG A 29 16.72 -3.10 -3.49
CA ARG A 29 16.63 -2.44 -4.80
C ARG A 29 15.41 -2.94 -5.58
N THR A 30 15.24 -4.26 -5.67
CA THR A 30 14.07 -4.88 -6.31
C THR A 30 12.78 -4.46 -5.62
N ARG A 31 12.76 -4.40 -4.28
CA ARG A 31 11.62 -3.87 -3.53
C ARG A 31 11.33 -2.41 -3.86
N LYS A 32 12.37 -1.58 -3.95
CA LYS A 32 12.23 -0.15 -4.26
C LYS A 32 11.68 0.05 -5.66
N GLU A 33 12.23 -0.63 -6.67
CA GLU A 33 11.75 -0.57 -8.06
C GLU A 33 10.27 -0.96 -8.15
N PHE A 34 9.87 -2.04 -7.47
CA PHE A 34 8.47 -2.48 -7.42
C PHE A 34 7.56 -1.44 -6.75
N LEU A 35 7.95 -0.91 -5.59
CA LEU A 35 7.16 0.07 -4.85
C LEU A 35 7.03 1.41 -5.59
N GLU A 36 8.08 1.82 -6.32
CA GLU A 36 8.05 3.01 -7.16
C GLU A 36 7.11 2.82 -8.35
N LEU A 37 7.11 1.64 -8.97
CA LEU A 37 6.22 1.33 -10.08
C LEU A 37 4.74 1.39 -9.66
N ILE A 38 4.36 0.77 -8.54
CA ILE A 38 2.95 0.69 -8.12
C ILE A 38 2.41 2.01 -7.56
N LYS A 39 3.27 2.91 -7.05
CA LYS A 39 2.88 4.24 -6.55
C LYS A 39 2.21 5.13 -7.59
N THR A 40 2.42 4.84 -8.88
CA THR A 40 1.85 5.62 -9.98
C THR A 40 0.34 5.38 -10.19
N ARG A 41 -0.25 4.36 -9.54
CA ARG A 41 -1.70 4.12 -9.61
C ARG A 41 -2.42 4.90 -8.51
N PRO A 42 -3.31 5.85 -8.85
CA PRO A 42 -4.18 6.46 -7.85
C PRO A 42 -5.14 5.40 -7.28
N VAL A 43 -5.27 5.40 -5.95
CA VAL A 43 -6.26 4.63 -5.17
C VAL A 43 -7.48 5.48 -4.85
#